data_AF-A0A524KW09-F1
#
_entry.id   AF-A0A524KW09-F1
#
_cell.length_a   1.000
_cell.length_b   1.000
_cell.length_c   1.000
_cell.angle_alpha   90.00
_cell.angle_beta   90.00
_cell.angle_gamma   90.00
#
_symmetry.space_group_name_H-M   'P 1'
#
loop_
_entity.id
_entity.type
_entity.pdbx_description
1 polymer ?
#
loop_
_entity_poly.entity_id
_entity_poly.type
_entity_poly.pdbx_seq_one_letter_code
_entity_poly.pdbx_strand_id
1 'polypeptide(L)'
;MRRAIGIDPGTLSFDVCGVEGDRLFLDRTIPSAEITANPDVLVDMLQSAAPVDMIVGPSGYGLPWVRAQDLTHEQIELLILSEERDRGQDAIIGGMRGMLQLLKESGLPIIFAPGVISLT
;
A
#
# COMPACT_ATOMS: atom_id res chain seq x y z
N MET A 1 1.66 -23.44 -5.79
CA MET A 1 1.37 -22.32 -6.73
C MET A 1 1.52 -21.04 -5.94
N ARG A 2 1.98 -19.94 -6.56
CA ARG A 2 2.16 -18.68 -5.81
C ARG A 2 0.84 -17.95 -5.68
N ARG A 3 0.53 -17.50 -4.47
CA ARG A 3 -0.64 -16.71 -4.11
C ARG A 3 -0.16 -15.30 -3.75
N ALA A 4 -0.47 -14.33 -4.59
CA ALA A 4 0.03 -12.97 -4.45
C ALA A 4 -1.09 -11.95 -4.54
N ILE A 5 -0.89 -10.79 -3.90
CA ILE A 5 -1.77 -9.63 -4.01
C ILE A 5 -0.97 -8.44 -4.56
N GLY A 6 -1.58 -7.66 -5.45
CA GLY A 6 -1.10 -6.35 -5.88
C GLY A 6 -2.08 -5.26 -5.43
N ILE A 7 -1.52 -4.11 -5.03
CA ILE A 7 -2.26 -2.92 -4.65
C ILE A 7 -1.89 -1.80 -5.60
N ASP A 8 -2.87 -1.27 -6.34
CA ASP A 8 -2.72 -0.10 -7.22
C ASP A 8 -3.35 1.12 -6.54
N PRO A 9 -2.55 2.03 -5.96
CA PRO A 9 -3.05 3.22 -5.31
C PRO A 9 -3.41 4.30 -6.34
N GLY A 10 -4.62 4.85 -6.22
CA GLY A 10 -5.05 6.01 -6.99
C GLY A 10 -5.52 7.16 -6.09
N THR A 11 -5.67 8.35 -6.68
CA THR A 11 -6.21 9.52 -5.98
C THR A 11 -7.68 9.32 -5.57
N LEU A 12 -8.46 8.57 -6.36
CA LEU A 12 -9.88 8.34 -6.12
C LEU A 12 -10.15 7.01 -5.40
N SER A 13 -9.42 5.97 -5.77
CA SER A 13 -9.57 4.62 -5.23
C SER A 13 -8.26 3.85 -5.18
N PHE A 14 -8.24 2.80 -4.38
CA PHE A 14 -7.22 1.76 -4.37
C PHE A 14 -7.84 0.50 -4.94
N ASP A 15 -7.16 -0.10 -5.91
CA ASP A 15 -7.53 -1.40 -6.46
C ASP A 15 -6.65 -2.48 -5.87
N VAL A 16 -7.29 -3.53 -5.34
CA VAL A 16 -6.63 -4.66 -4.68
C VAL A 16 -6.99 -5.93 -5.43
N CYS A 17 -5.98 -6.55 -6.05
CA CYS A 17 -6.13 -7.72 -6.88
C CYS A 17 -5.28 -8.88 -6.34
N GLY A 18 -5.87 -10.05 -6.17
CA GLY A 18 -5.20 -11.25 -5.67
C GLY A 18 -5.29 -12.41 -6.65
N VAL A 19 -4.15 -13.02 -6.98
CA VAL A 19 -4.04 -14.14 -7.92
C VAL A 19 -3.38 -15.36 -7.28
N GLU A 20 -3.85 -16.54 -7.62
CA GLU A 20 -3.26 -17.84 -7.28
C GLU A 20 -2.99 -18.60 -8.57
N GLY A 21 -1.76 -18.54 -9.07
CA GLY A 21 -1.46 -18.98 -10.44
C GLY A 21 -2.18 -18.11 -11.48
N ASP A 22 -3.13 -18.70 -12.20
CA ASP A 22 -3.97 -18.04 -13.21
C ASP A 22 -5.36 -17.65 -12.69
N ARG A 23 -5.69 -17.99 -11.44
CA ARG A 23 -7.01 -17.76 -10.84
C ARG A 23 -7.03 -16.49 -10.01
N LEU A 24 -7.97 -15.60 -10.31
CA LEU A 24 -8.34 -14.46 -9.47
C LEU A 24 -9.08 -14.94 -8.20
N PHE A 25 -8.66 -14.47 -7.03
CA PHE A 25 -9.33 -14.77 -5.75
C PHE A 25 -9.73 -13.52 -4.95
N LEU A 26 -9.17 -12.36 -5.27
CA LEU A 26 -9.51 -11.07 -4.67
C LEU A 26 -9.55 -10.01 -5.78
N ASP A 27 -10.60 -9.21 -5.76
CA ASP A 27 -10.82 -8.10 -6.70
C ASP A 27 -11.71 -7.08 -6.01
N ARG A 28 -11.12 -5.99 -5.52
CA ARG A 28 -11.79 -4.97 -4.73
C ARG A 28 -11.27 -3.59 -5.08
N THR A 29 -12.19 -2.65 -5.22
CA THR A 29 -11.91 -1.23 -5.32
C THR A 29 -12.39 -0.56 -4.02
N ILE A 30 -11.52 0.18 -3.34
CA ILE A 30 -11.82 0.89 -2.10
C ILE A 30 -11.61 2.39 -2.34
N PRO A 31 -12.55 3.29 -1.99
CA PRO A 31 -12.32 4.73 -2.11
C PRO A 31 -11.10 5.19 -1.31
N SER A 32 -10.24 6.02 -1.89
CA SER A 32 -9.04 6.53 -1.19
C SER A 32 -9.40 7.36 0.04
N ALA A 33 -10.56 8.03 0.02
CA ALA A 33 -11.10 8.77 1.16
C ALA A 33 -11.47 7.84 2.33
N GLU A 34 -11.92 6.62 2.05
CA GLU A 34 -12.24 5.63 3.08
C GLU A 34 -10.97 5.10 3.75
N ILE A 35 -9.95 4.74 2.96
CA ILE A 35 -8.64 4.32 3.48
C ILE A 35 -7.98 5.44 4.28
N THR A 36 -8.06 6.68 3.80
CA THR A 36 -7.51 7.84 4.50
C THR A 36 -8.19 8.06 5.86
N ALA A 37 -9.52 7.92 5.91
CA ALA A 37 -10.30 8.12 7.14
C ALA A 37 -10.17 6.93 8.11
N ASN A 38 -10.03 5.71 7.58
CA ASN A 38 -9.91 4.48 8.35
C ASN A 38 -8.96 3.49 7.65
N PRO A 39 -7.65 3.56 7.92
CA PRO A 39 -6.67 2.72 7.26
C PRO A 39 -6.81 1.22 7.55
N ASP A 40 -7.46 0.85 8.66
CA ASP A 40 -7.72 -0.54 9.05
C ASP A 40 -8.51 -1.31 7.98
N VAL A 41 -9.39 -0.63 7.22
CA VAL A 41 -10.18 -1.28 6.15
C VAL A 41 -9.30 -2.03 5.14
N LEU A 42 -8.16 -1.44 4.77
CA LEU A 42 -7.21 -2.10 3.86
C LEU A 42 -6.52 -3.27 4.55
N VAL A 43 -6.05 -3.08 5.79
CA VAL A 43 -5.27 -4.08 6.52
C VAL A 43 -6.12 -5.30 6.86
N ASP A 44 -7.35 -5.09 7.33
CA ASP A 44 -8.32 -6.15 7.63
C ASP A 44 -8.65 -6.98 6.39
N MET A 45 -8.78 -6.33 5.22
CA MET A 45 -8.99 -7.01 3.94
C MET A 45 -7.79 -7.91 3.60
N LEU A 46 -6.57 -7.39 3.73
CA LEU A 46 -5.35 -8.16 3.42
C LEU A 46 -5.14 -9.32 4.41
N GLN A 47 -5.45 -9.11 5.70
CA GLN A 47 -5.41 -10.16 6.72
C GLN A 47 -6.45 -11.25 6.45
N SER A 48 -7.67 -10.86 6.06
CA SER A 48 -8.73 -11.81 5.70
C SER A 48 -8.41 -12.62 4.43
N ALA A 49 -7.55 -12.10 3.56
CA ALA A 49 -7.08 -12.78 2.36
C ALA A 49 -5.88 -13.72 2.60
N ALA A 50 -5.25 -13.63 3.78
CA ALA A 50 -4.13 -14.48 4.18
C ALA A 50 -4.56 -15.95 4.39
N PRO A 51 -3.63 -16.93 4.26
CA PRO A 51 -2.22 -16.77 3.93
C PRO A 51 -1.99 -16.44 2.44
N VAL A 52 -0.96 -15.64 2.17
CA VAL A 52 -0.45 -15.33 0.83
C VAL A 52 1.09 -15.39 0.86
N ASP A 53 1.72 -15.64 -0.27
CA ASP A 53 3.19 -15.69 -0.38
C ASP A 53 3.80 -14.28 -0.43
N MET A 54 3.08 -13.31 -0.98
CA MET A 54 3.56 -11.94 -1.18
C MET A 54 2.41 -10.96 -1.39
N ILE A 55 2.60 -9.73 -0.91
CA ILE A 55 1.76 -8.58 -1.25
C ILE A 55 2.68 -7.51 -1.83
N VAL A 56 2.44 -7.08 -3.06
CA VAL A 56 3.10 -5.91 -3.63
C VAL A 56 2.32 -4.69 -3.18
N GLY A 57 2.93 -3.92 -2.28
CA GLY A 57 2.36 -2.71 -1.73
C GLY A 57 2.33 -1.56 -2.74
N PRO A 58 1.60 -0.47 -2.42
CA PRO A 58 1.45 0.68 -3.31
C PRO A 58 2.82 1.27 -3.67
N SER A 59 3.06 1.53 -4.96
CA SER A 59 4.38 1.97 -5.44
C SER A 59 4.67 3.46 -5.21
N GLY A 60 3.68 4.31 -4.91
CA GLY A 60 3.86 5.74 -4.61
C GLY A 60 4.91 6.44 -5.49
N TYR A 61 5.77 7.25 -4.87
CA TYR A 61 6.98 7.80 -5.50
C TYR A 61 8.13 6.80 -5.64
N GLY A 62 7.93 5.59 -5.15
CA GLY A 62 8.87 4.50 -5.29
C GLY A 62 9.88 4.40 -4.17
N LEU A 63 10.20 3.17 -3.79
CA LEU A 63 11.38 2.84 -3.00
C LEU A 63 12.13 1.71 -3.70
N PRO A 64 13.45 1.57 -3.50
CA PRO A 64 14.10 0.28 -3.72
C PRO A 64 13.30 -0.83 -3.01
N TRP A 65 13.28 -2.04 -3.56
CA TRP A 65 12.55 -3.16 -2.99
C TRP A 65 12.77 -3.27 -1.48
N VAL A 66 11.72 -3.00 -0.71
CA VAL A 66 11.79 -2.95 0.75
C VAL A 66 10.56 -3.63 1.35
N ARG A 67 10.79 -4.46 2.36
CA ARG A 67 9.68 -5.09 3.10
C ARG A 67 9.03 -4.06 4.00
N ALA A 68 7.71 -4.13 4.17
CA ALA A 68 6.98 -3.20 5.03
C ALA A 68 7.56 -3.13 6.45
N GLN A 69 7.87 -4.29 7.05
CA GLN A 69 8.50 -4.41 8.37
C GLN A 69 9.83 -3.65 8.49
N ASP A 70 10.56 -3.44 7.39
CA ASP A 70 11.88 -2.83 7.36
C ASP A 70 11.84 -1.34 6.98
N LEU A 71 10.66 -0.78 6.70
CA LEU A 71 10.51 0.64 6.36
C LEU A 71 11.08 1.55 7.46
N THR A 72 11.94 2.48 7.07
CA THR A 72 12.41 3.57 7.95
C THR A 72 11.43 4.73 7.94
N HIS A 73 11.57 5.64 8.92
CA HIS A 73 10.77 6.86 8.95
C HIS A 73 10.95 7.71 7.67
N GLU A 74 12.20 7.88 7.22
CA GLU A 74 12.54 8.63 6.01
C GLU A 74 11.90 8.03 4.75
N GLN A 75 11.85 6.70 4.65
CA GLN A 75 11.20 6.00 3.55
C GLN A 75 9.68 6.16 3.54
N ILE A 76 9.05 6.20 4.73
CA ILE A 76 7.62 6.50 4.86
C ILE A 76 7.33 7.93 4.39
N GLU A 77 8.13 8.90 4.79
CA GLU A 77 7.99 10.28 4.31
C GLU A 77 8.18 10.38 2.79
N LEU A 78 9.14 9.64 2.23
CA LEU A 78 9.38 9.61 0.78
C LEU A 78 8.20 9.00 0.01
N LEU A 79 7.56 7.94 0.53
CA LEU A 79 6.39 7.33 -0.10
C LEU A 79 5.18 8.27 -0.16
N ILE A 80 5.02 9.13 0.84
CA ILE A 80 3.92 10.11 0.93
C ILE A 80 4.22 11.35 0.09
N LEU A 81 5.50 11.77 0.07
CA LEU A 81 6.04 12.95 -0.62
C LEU A 81 5.15 14.19 -0.42
N SER A 82 5.12 14.68 0.82
CA SER A 82 4.49 15.94 1.17
C SER A 82 5.23 17.12 0.52
N GLU A 83 4.75 17.59 -0.63
CA GLU A 83 5.27 18.84 -1.21
C GLU A 83 4.59 20.05 -0.57
N GLU A 84 5.23 21.23 -0.64
CA GLU A 84 4.64 22.51 -0.19
C GLU A 84 3.31 22.87 -0.91
N ARG A 85 2.94 22.13 -1.98
CA ARG A 85 1.66 22.21 -2.69
C ARG A 85 0.49 21.60 -1.92
N ASP A 86 0.74 20.80 -0.89
CA ASP A 86 -0.29 20.07 -0.14
C ASP A 86 -0.89 20.87 1.03
N ARG A 87 -0.73 22.21 1.04
CA ARG A 87 -1.35 23.07 2.07
C ARG A 87 -2.87 22.83 2.11
N GLY A 88 -3.34 22.20 3.18
CA GLY A 88 -4.74 21.84 3.39
C GLY A 88 -5.07 20.34 3.28
N GLN A 89 -4.07 19.48 3.03
CA GLN A 89 -4.24 18.02 2.93
C GLN A 89 -3.68 17.25 4.14
N ASP A 90 -3.49 17.91 5.29
CA ASP A 90 -2.90 17.31 6.50
C ASP A 90 -3.61 16.02 6.95
N ALA A 91 -4.93 15.96 6.81
CA ALA A 91 -5.72 14.76 7.11
C ALA A 91 -5.43 13.61 6.14
N ILE A 92 -5.19 13.91 4.85
CA ILE A 92 -4.87 12.91 3.83
C ILE A 92 -3.48 12.35 4.06
N ILE A 93 -2.50 13.24 4.24
CA ILE A 93 -1.11 12.86 4.56
C ILE A 93 -1.06 12.06 5.87
N GLY A 94 -1.81 12.50 6.90
CA GLY A 94 -1.95 11.78 8.16
C GLY A 94 -2.54 10.38 8.00
N GLY A 95 -3.63 10.24 7.24
CA GLY A 95 -4.26 8.95 6.96
C GLY A 95 -3.34 7.99 6.19
N MET A 96 -2.64 8.51 5.16
CA MET A 96 -1.65 7.73 4.40
C MET A 96 -0.47 7.28 5.25
N ARG A 97 0.00 8.13 6.18
CA ARG A 97 1.02 7.76 7.15
C ARG A 97 0.55 6.65 8.09
N GLY A 98 -0.67 6.79 8.61
CA GLY A 98 -1.29 5.76 9.45
C GLY A 98 -1.42 4.43 8.72
N MET A 99 -1.84 4.45 7.45
CA MET A 99 -1.90 3.27 6.59
C MET A 99 -0.53 2.59 6.46
N LEU A 100 0.53 3.32 6.13
CA LEU A 100 1.87 2.74 5.98
C LEU A 100 2.40 2.15 7.31
N GLN A 101 2.07 2.77 8.44
CA GLN A 101 2.41 2.26 9.77
C GLN A 101 1.67 0.95 10.07
N LEU A 102 0.36 0.88 9.83
CA LEU A 102 -0.39 -0.36 10.04
C LEU A 102 0.08 -1.48 9.10
N LEU A 103 0.38 -1.18 7.83
CA LEU A 103 0.95 -2.15 6.90
C LEU A 103 2.29 -2.70 7.42
N LYS A 104 3.17 -1.83 7.95
CA LYS A 104 4.44 -2.22 8.59
C LYS A 104 4.21 -3.11 9.82
N GLU A 105 3.22 -2.81 10.64
CA GLU A 105 2.91 -3.52 11.89
C GLU A 105 2.12 -4.83 11.67
N SER A 106 1.45 -4.99 10.52
CA SER A 106 0.57 -6.12 10.21
C SER A 106 1.23 -7.50 10.21
N GLY A 107 2.56 -7.56 10.04
CA GLY A 107 3.31 -8.81 9.87
C GLY A 107 3.04 -9.53 8.54
N LEU A 108 2.25 -8.94 7.63
CA LEU A 108 1.98 -9.49 6.31
C LEU A 108 3.23 -9.44 5.41
N PRO A 109 3.36 -10.32 4.40
CA PRO A 109 4.51 -10.38 3.51
C PRO A 109 4.47 -9.26 2.44
N ILE A 110 4.39 -8.01 2.90
CA ILE A 110 4.27 -6.81 2.05
C ILE A 110 5.67 -6.34 1.62
N ILE A 111 5.81 -6.07 0.33
CA ILE A 111 7.00 -5.48 -0.28
C ILE A 111 6.59 -4.25 -1.09
N PHE A 112 7.20 -3.11 -0.81
CA PHE A 112 7.05 -1.90 -1.61
C PHE A 112 7.95 -1.97 -2.84
N ALA A 113 7.40 -1.61 -3.99
CA ALA A 113 8.07 -1.65 -5.28
C ALA A 113 8.70 -0.30 -5.64
N PRO A 114 9.73 -0.28 -6.50
CA PRO A 114 10.20 0.94 -7.14
C PRO A 114 9.10 1.64 -7.93
N GLY A 115 9.14 2.97 -7.92
CA GLY A 115 8.26 3.79 -8.73
C GLY A 115 8.69 3.70 -10.19
N VAL A 116 7.72 3.73 -11.11
CA VAL A 116 7.99 3.58 -12.56
C VAL A 116 8.90 4.70 -13.10
N ILE A 117 8.84 5.89 -12.49
CA ILE A 117 9.70 7.04 -12.84
C ILE A 117 11.16 6.81 -12.42
N SER A 118 11.40 5.93 -11.44
CA SER A 118 12.73 5.58 -10.92
C SER A 118 13.29 4.29 -11.55
N LEU A 119 12.66 3.74 -12.59
CA LEU A 119 13.21 2.64 -13.40
C LEU A 119 14.15 3.20 -14.47
N THR A 120 15.30 3.74 -14.07
CA THR A 120 16.40 4.11 -14.98
C THR A 120 17.54 3.12 -14.90
#